data_AF-A0A645EZS9-F1
#
_entry.id   AF-A0A645EZS9-F1
#
_cell.length_a   1.000
_cell.length_b   1.000
_cell.length_c   1.000
_cell.angle_alpha   90.00
_cell.angle_beta   90.00
_cell.angle_gamma   90.00
#
_symmetry.space_group_name_H-M   'P 1'
#
loop_
_entity.id
_entity.type
_entity.pdbx_description
1 polymer ?
#
loop_
_entity_poly.entity_id
_entity_poly.type
_entity_poly.pdbx_seq_one_letter_code
_entity_poly.pdbx_strand_id
1 'polypeptide(L)' 'MGGAGSAVTEALNAAGVVRPVLQLGLPDVFIEHGDPAKLLSLQGLDAKGIQASIEQRFGGAQGAAQSTVAATKAA' A
#
# COMPACT_ATOMS: atom_id res chain seq x y z
N MET A 1 1.20 -14.10 4.92
CA MET A 1 1.58 -12.88 4.18
C MET A 1 1.94 -13.27 2.76
N GLY A 2 1.01 -13.09 1.84
CA GLY A 2 1.16 -13.42 0.42
C GLY A 2 0.06 -12.69 -0.34
N GLY A 3 0.34 -12.30 -1.59
CA GLY A 3 -0.58 -11.51 -2.41
C GLY A 3 0.16 -10.49 -3.27
N ALA A 4 -0.61 -9.76 -4.09
CA ALA A 4 -0.05 -8.80 -5.04
C ALA A 4 0.75 -7.68 -4.36
N GLY A 5 0.26 -7.14 -3.23
CA GLY A 5 0.95 -6.09 -2.49
C GLY A 5 2.32 -6.53 -1.97
N SER A 6 2.41 -7.75 -1.43
CA SER A 6 3.67 -8.32 -0.96
C SER A 6 4.67 -8.52 -2.10
N ALA A 7 4.23 -9.07 -3.24
CA ALA A 7 5.09 -9.24 -4.42
C ALA A 7 5.64 -7.91 -4.95
N VAL A 8 4.83 -6.85 -4.96
CA VAL A 8 5.29 -5.51 -5.35
C VAL A 8 6.33 -4.98 -4.35
N THR A 9 6.11 -5.13 -3.04
CA THR A 9 7.10 -4.70 -2.05
C THR A 9 8.40 -5.48 -2.11
N GLU A 10 8.35 -6.77 -2.41
CA GLU A 10 9.52 -7.61 -2.62
C GLU A 10 10.31 -7.13 -3.85
N ALA A 11 9.63 -6.83 -4.95
CA ALA A 11 10.26 -6.29 -6.16
C ALA A 11 10.90 -4.91 -5.92
N LEU A 12 10.21 -4.01 -5.20
CA LEU A 12 10.77 -2.70 -4.82
C LEU A 12 12.01 -2.86 -3.94
N ASN A 13 11.98 -3.79 -2.99
CA ASN A 13 13.12 -4.08 -2.13
C ASN A 13 14.30 -4.65 -2.92
N ALA A 14 14.06 -5.60 -3.83
CA ALA A 14 15.10 -6.16 -4.71
C ALA A 14 15.72 -5.10 -5.63
N ALA A 15 14.94 -4.10 -6.04
CA ALA A 15 15.41 -2.97 -6.83
C ALA A 15 16.09 -1.86 -5.99
N GLY A 16 16.15 -1.99 -4.66
CA GLY A 16 16.70 -0.96 -3.76
C GLY A 16 15.85 0.32 -3.69
N VAL A 17 14.57 0.25 -4.06
CA VAL A 17 13.66 1.40 -4.10
C VAL A 17 12.89 1.48 -2.79
N VAL A 18 13.27 2.42 -1.93
CA VAL A 18 12.57 2.68 -0.68
C VAL A 18 11.54 3.80 -0.89
N ARG A 19 10.26 3.45 -0.85
CA ARG A 19 9.14 4.40 -0.91
C ARG A 19 8.08 4.05 0.13
N PRO A 20 7.35 5.06 0.64
CA PRO A 20 6.14 4.81 1.41
C PRO A 20 5.13 4.00 0.57
N VAL A 21 4.77 2.80 1.05
CA VAL A 21 3.75 1.96 0.42
C VAL A 21 2.57 1.81 1.39
N LEU A 22 1.36 1.91 0.86
CA LEU A 22 0.11 1.58 1.54
C LEU A 22 -0.42 0.28 0.91
N GLN A 23 -0.54 -0.78 1.69
CA GLN A 23 -1.13 -2.05 1.24
C GLN A 23 -2.57 -2.14 1.74
N LEU A 24 -3.53 -2.21 0.82
CA LEU A 24 -4.94 -2.42 1.11
C LEU A 24 -5.32 -3.80 0.60
N GLY A 25 -5.94 -4.61 1.45
CA GLY A 25 -6.32 -5.96 1.13
C GLY A 25 -7.22 -6.54 2.22
N LEU A 26 -7.72 -7.75 1.97
CA LEU A 26 -8.56 -8.43 2.96
C LEU A 26 -7.70 -8.86 4.14
N PRO A 27 -8.21 -8.72 5.38
CA PRO A 27 -7.55 -9.24 6.56
C PRO A 27 -7.48 -10.77 6.51
N ASP A 28 -6.48 -11.35 7.17
CA ASP A 28 -6.28 -12.81 7.29
C ASP A 28 -7.24 -13.41 8.32
N VAL A 29 -8.54 -13.21 8.08
CA VAL A 29 -9.65 -13.71 8.90
C VAL A 29 -10.74 -14.22 7.99
N PHE A 30 -11.49 -15.23 8.46
CA PHE A 30 -12.65 -15.70 7.73
C PHE A 30 -13.74 -14.62 7.71
N ILE A 31 -14.19 -14.29 6.51
CA ILE A 31 -15.30 -13.36 6.27
C ILE A 31 -16.53 -14.21 5.92
N GLU A 32 -17.67 -13.86 6.52
CA GLU A 32 -18.95 -14.53 6.25
C GLU A 32 -19.37 -14.43 4.79
N HIS A 33 -20.16 -15.38 4.34
CA HIS A 33 -20.71 -15.37 2.98
C HIS A 33 -21.80 -14.31 2.85
N GLY A 34 -21.77 -13.60 1.73
CA GLY A 34 -22.71 -12.52 1.46
C GLY A 34 -22.41 -11.87 0.12
N ASP A 35 -23.03 -10.73 -0.12
CA ASP A 35 -22.78 -9.92 -1.30
C ASP A 35 -21.32 -9.42 -1.32
N PRO A 36 -20.51 -9.78 -2.33
CA PRO A 36 -19.12 -9.35 -2.43
C PRO A 36 -18.93 -7.84 -2.34
N ALA A 37 -19.83 -7.05 -2.93
CA ALA A 37 -19.70 -5.58 -2.91
C ALA A 37 -19.87 -5.04 -1.49
N LYS A 38 -20.82 -5.59 -0.75
CA LYS A 38 -21.06 -5.23 0.66
C LYS A 38 -19.90 -5.67 1.54
N LEU A 39 -19.36 -6.86 1.33
CA LEU A 39 -18.19 -7.35 2.07
C LEU A 39 -16.96 -6.48 1.83
N LEU A 40 -16.69 -6.08 0.58
CA LEU A 40 -15.58 -5.17 0.26
C LEU A 40 -15.75 -3.80 0.91
N SER A 41 -16.97 -3.24 0.87
CA SER A 41 -17.29 -1.96 1.53
C SER A 41 -17.09 -2.03 3.05
N LEU A 42 -17.52 -3.12 3.69
CA LEU A 42 -17.31 -3.34 5.13
C LEU A 42 -15.82 -3.38 5.50
N GLN A 43 -14.96 -3.88 4.60
CA GLN A 43 -13.51 -3.88 4.80
C GLN A 43 -12.82 -2.60 4.31
N GLY A 44 -13.57 -1.57 3.92
CA GLY A 44 -13.02 -0.32 3.42
C GLY A 44 -12.29 -0.45 2.07
N LEU A 45 -12.56 -1.53 1.32
CA LEU A 45 -12.03 -1.78 -0.02
C LEU A 45 -12.97 -1.26 -1.12
N ASP A 46 -13.89 -0.37 -0.76
CA ASP A 46 -14.65 0.43 -1.72
C ASP A 46 -13.95 1.77 -2.00
N ALA A 47 -14.48 2.53 -2.96
CA ALA A 47 -13.89 3.80 -3.37
C ALA A 47 -13.71 4.80 -2.20
N LYS A 48 -14.66 4.85 -1.26
CA LYS A 48 -14.62 5.78 -0.13
C LYS A 48 -13.59 5.35 0.91
N GLY A 49 -13.54 4.06 1.23
CA GLY A 49 -12.58 3.48 2.17
C GLY A 49 -11.14 3.56 1.66
N ILE A 50 -10.93 3.32 0.35
CA ILE A 50 -9.63 3.50 -0.29
C ILE A 50 -9.18 4.96 -0.23
N GLN A 51 -10.06 5.91 -0.58
CA GLN A 51 -9.76 7.33 -0.50
C GLN A 51 -9.38 7.74 0.93
N ALA A 52 -10.19 7.37 1.92
CA ALA A 52 -9.92 7.67 3.33
C ALA A 52 -8.58 7.09 3.79
N SER A 53 -8.25 5.87 3.36
CA SER A 53 -6.97 5.23 3.70
C SER A 53 -5.77 5.97 3.09
N ILE A 54 -5.91 6.45 1.84
CA ILE A 54 -4.90 7.28 1.18
C ILE A 54 -4.75 8.62 1.89
N GLU A 55 -5.84 9.31 2.21
CA GLU A 55 -5.83 10.60 2.91
C GLU A 55 -5.23 10.47 4.32
N GLN A 56 -5.56 9.41 5.06
CA GLN A 56 -4.96 9.16 6.37
C GLN A 56 -3.45 8.92 6.29
N ARG A 57 -2.99 8.19 5.27
CA ARG A 57 -1.57 7.84 5.12
C ARG A 57 -0.74 8.95 4.50
N PHE A 58 -1.30 9.69 3.56
CA PHE A 58 -0.56 10.62 2.69
C PHE A 58 -1.12 12.05 2.67
N GLY A 59 -2.31 12.30 3.21
CA GLY A 59 -2.97 13.61 3.21
C GLY A 59 -2.22 14.69 4.01
N GLY A 60 -1.38 14.28 4.98
CA GLY A 60 -0.44 15.18 5.68
C GLY A 60 0.97 15.22 5.07
N ALA A 61 1.27 14.39 4.07
CA ALA A 61 2.62 14.16 3.55
C ALA A 61 2.78 14.71 2.11
N GLN A 62 2.39 15.96 1.89
CA GLN A 62 2.95 16.72 0.77
C GLN A 62 4.38 17.12 1.17
N GLY A 63 5.40 16.34 0.80
CA GLY A 63 6.79 16.84 0.84
C GLY A 63 7.96 15.92 1.20
N ALA A 64 7.83 14.58 1.22
CA ALA A 64 8.98 13.70 1.55
C ALA A 64 9.48 12.82 0.39
N ALA A 65 9.06 13.07 -0.84
CA ALA A 65 9.73 12.52 -2.03
C ALA A 65 10.89 13.42 -2.49
N GLN A 66 11.76 13.84 -1.55
CA GLN A 66 13.07 14.38 -1.94
C GLN A 66 14.06 13.22 -2.09
N SER A 67 14.26 12.87 -3.35
CA SER A 67 15.43 12.20 -3.93
C SER A 67 16.59 11.89 -2.98
N THR A 68 16.68 10.64 -2.51
CA THR A 68 17.96 10.00 -2.19
C THR A 68 18.37 9.10 -3.35
N VAL A 69 18.83 9.73 -4.44
CA VAL A 69 19.79 9.09 -5.35
C VAL A 69 21.13 9.79 -5.13
N ALA A 70 21.82 9.42 -4.05
CA ALA A 70 23.21 9.80 -3.83
C ALA A 70 23.90 8.66 -3.07
N ALA A 71 24.28 7.62 -3.82
CA ALA A 71 25.26 6.64 -3.38
C ALA A 71 26.26 6.36 -4.51
N THR A 72 27.41 7.04 -4.38
CA THR A 72 28.79 6.56 -4.66
C THR A 72 29.13 5.99 -6.04
N LYS A 73 29.81 6.81 -6.85
CA LYS A 73 30.91 6.36 -7.73
C LYS A 73 31.96 7.47 -7.98
N ALA A 74 33.11 7.36 -7.32
CA ALA A 74 34.44 7.89 -7.66
C ALA A 74 35.39 7.23 -6.62
N ALA A 75 36.27 6.26 -6.88
CA ALA A 75 37.22 6.07 -7.97
C ALA A 75 38.08 7.31 -8.22
#